data_AF-A0A2V9BL66-F1
#
_entry.id   AF-A0A2V9BL66-F1
#
_cell.length_a   1.000
_cell.length_b   1.000
_cell.length_c   1.000
_cell.angle_alpha   90.00
_cell.angle_beta   90.00
_cell.angle_gamma   90.00
#
_symmetry.space_group_name_H-M   'P 1'
#
loop_
_entity.id
_entity.type
_entity.pdbx_description
1 polymer ?
#
loop_
_entity_poly.entity_id
_entity_poly.type
_entity_poly.pdbx_seq_one_letter_code
_entity_poly.pdbx_strand_id
1 'polypeptide(L)'
;MVPLVLRKARVSTAKALRFELALLFVSLLLATGVCAQEREEPGKPIGKVSVVRNLILMELDEGALGRENLFDLGQHSLRFTPAREGYRVENLPLQWDADFGQKITEPRVALHKFSF
;
A
#
# COMPACT_ATOMS: atom_id res chain seq x y z
N MET A 1 -27.42 -56.04 55.86
CA MET A 1 -26.35 -55.74 54.90
C MET A 1 -27.02 -55.47 53.54
N VAL A 2 -27.12 -54.20 53.13
CA VAL A 2 -27.81 -53.76 51.90
C VAL A 2 -26.77 -53.13 50.98
N PRO A 3 -26.65 -53.50 49.69
CA PRO A 3 -25.64 -52.90 48.84
C PRO A 3 -26.11 -51.56 48.27
N LEU A 4 -25.20 -50.60 48.30
CA LEU A 4 -25.28 -49.26 47.75
C LEU A 4 -25.24 -49.32 46.22
N VAL A 5 -26.35 -48.98 45.54
CA VAL A 5 -26.39 -48.88 44.08
C VAL A 5 -25.84 -47.51 43.65
N LEU A 6 -24.62 -47.51 43.11
CA LEU A 6 -23.94 -46.33 42.59
C LEU A 6 -24.55 -45.95 41.21
N ARG A 7 -25.18 -44.78 41.12
CA ARG A 7 -25.70 -44.23 39.85
C ARG A 7 -24.53 -43.84 38.93
N LYS A 8 -24.35 -44.53 37.81
CA LYS A 8 -23.50 -44.04 36.71
C LYS A 8 -24.26 -42.93 35.98
N ALA A 9 -23.80 -41.68 36.15
CA ALA A 9 -24.30 -40.55 35.40
C ALA A 9 -23.99 -40.76 33.91
N ARG A 10 -25.04 -41.02 33.12
CA ARG A 10 -24.94 -41.09 31.67
C ARG A 10 -24.80 -39.65 31.16
N VAL A 11 -23.55 -39.20 30.96
CA VAL A 11 -23.27 -37.92 30.31
C VAL A 11 -23.93 -37.94 28.93
N SER A 12 -24.86 -37.01 28.73
CA SER A 12 -25.66 -36.90 27.52
C SER A 12 -24.75 -36.61 26.33
N THR A 13 -24.63 -37.59 25.42
CA THR A 13 -23.85 -37.55 24.18
C THR A 13 -24.16 -36.33 23.31
N ALA A 14 -25.38 -35.79 23.43
CA ALA A 14 -25.83 -34.58 22.76
C ALA A 14 -25.10 -33.30 23.22
N LYS A 15 -24.61 -33.26 24.47
CA LYS A 15 -23.83 -32.12 24.97
C LYS A 15 -22.40 -32.14 24.39
N ALA A 16 -21.78 -33.32 24.34
CA ALA A 16 -20.45 -33.50 23.77
C ALA A 16 -20.41 -33.09 22.28
N LEU A 17 -21.41 -33.48 21.49
CA LEU A 17 -21.50 -33.13 20.08
C LEU A 17 -21.63 -31.60 19.84
N ARG A 18 -22.32 -30.89 20.73
CA ARG A 18 -22.47 -29.42 20.65
C ARG A 18 -21.16 -28.69 20.99
N PHE A 19 -20.38 -29.24 21.93
CA PHE A 19 -19.07 -28.70 22.27
C PHE A 19 -18.06 -28.90 21.14
N GLU A 20 -18.01 -30.09 20.53
CA GLU A 20 -17.16 -30.38 19.37
C GLU A 20 -17.51 -29.47 18.18
N LEU A 21 -18.80 -29.30 17.90
CA LEU A 21 -19.24 -28.42 16.82
C LEU A 21 -18.88 -26.95 17.09
N ALA A 22 -19.00 -26.49 18.35
CA ALA A 22 -18.61 -25.14 18.73
C ALA A 22 -17.08 -24.95 18.62
N LEU A 23 -16.29 -25.95 19.00
CA LEU A 23 -14.84 -25.94 18.86
C LEU A 23 -14.39 -25.89 17.40
N LEU A 24 -15.04 -26.67 16.53
CA LEU A 24 -14.81 -26.64 15.08
C LEU A 24 -15.20 -25.28 14.47
N PHE A 25 -16.26 -24.66 14.97
CA PHE A 25 -16.70 -23.34 14.49
C PHE A 25 -15.73 -22.23 14.92
N VAL A 26 -15.22 -22.29 16.15
CA VAL A 26 -14.23 -21.35 16.67
C VAL A 26 -12.89 -21.51 15.97
N SER A 27 -12.44 -22.73 15.69
CA SER A 27 -11.20 -22.98 14.94
C SER A 27 -11.32 -22.49 13.48
N LEU A 28 -12.48 -22.65 12.85
CA LEU A 28 -12.74 -22.14 11.51
C LEU A 28 -12.74 -20.60 11.47
N LEU A 29 -13.29 -19.93 12.49
CA LEU A 29 -13.28 -18.46 12.62
C LEU A 29 -11.87 -17.91 12.90
N LEU A 30 -11.03 -18.63 13.64
CA LEU A 30 -9.63 -18.26 13.88
C LEU A 30 -8.77 -18.37 12.60
N ALA A 31 -9.08 -19.31 11.71
CA ALA A 31 -8.35 -19.49 10.44
C ALA A 31 -8.58 -18.34 9.44
N THR A 32 -9.71 -17.63 9.51
CA THR A 32 -10.01 -16.49 8.61
C THR A 32 -9.28 -15.19 8.98
N GLY A 33 -8.61 -15.14 10.13
CA GLY A 33 -7.92 -13.94 10.62
C GLY A 33 -6.48 -13.76 10.14
N VAL A 34 -5.92 -14.73 9.42
CA VAL A 34 -4.55 -14.65 8.88
C VAL A 34 -4.62 -14.30 7.39
N CYS A 35 -5.14 -13.12 7.08
CA CYS A 35 -4.67 -12.45 5.87
C CYS A 35 -3.25 -12.00 6.20
N ALA A 36 -2.27 -12.87 5.90
CA ALA A 36 -0.91 -12.41 5.72
C ALA A 36 -1.01 -11.25 4.73
N GLN A 37 -0.71 -10.05 5.21
CA GLN A 37 -0.56 -8.88 4.37
C GLN A 37 0.55 -9.28 3.39
N GLU A 38 0.14 -9.72 2.19
CA GLU A 38 1.07 -10.09 1.13
C GLU A 38 1.91 -8.84 0.93
N ARG A 39 3.16 -8.92 1.41
CA ARG A 39 4.09 -7.81 1.28
C ARG A 39 4.21 -7.62 -0.21
N GLU A 40 3.72 -6.51 -0.70
CA GLU A 40 3.91 -6.08 -2.08
C GLU A 40 5.40 -6.28 -2.38
N GLU A 41 5.71 -7.16 -3.33
CA GLU A 41 7.10 -7.41 -3.67
C GLU A 41 7.72 -6.07 -4.08
N PRO A 42 8.85 -5.67 -3.48
CA PRO A 42 9.50 -4.42 -3.86
C PRO A 42 9.68 -4.40 -5.38
N GLY A 43 9.21 -3.32 -6.01
CA GLY A 43 9.36 -3.15 -7.46
C GLY A 43 10.82 -3.22 -7.89
N LYS A 44 11.06 -3.55 -9.16
CA LYS A 44 12.41 -3.57 -9.73
C LYS A 44 13.05 -2.18 -9.60
N PRO A 45 14.30 -2.07 -9.11
CA PRO A 45 14.99 -0.80 -9.08
C PRO A 45 15.12 -0.23 -10.50
N ILE A 46 14.86 1.07 -10.63
CA ILE A 46 14.91 1.81 -11.91
C ILE A 46 16.13 2.73 -12.01
N GLY A 47 17.01 2.68 -11.02
CA GLY A 47 18.15 3.58 -10.92
C GLY A 47 18.65 3.75 -9.49
N LYS A 48 19.49 4.76 -9.32
CA LYS A 48 20.21 5.10 -8.10
C LYS A 48 19.88 6.52 -7.66
N VAL A 49 19.63 6.68 -6.36
CA VAL A 49 19.55 7.99 -5.73
C VAL A 49 20.84 8.24 -4.96
N SER A 50 21.44 9.40 -5.16
CA SER A 50 22.61 9.86 -4.42
C SER A 50 22.47 11.32 -4.03
N VAL A 51 23.32 11.79 -3.13
CA VAL A 51 23.37 13.20 -2.74
C VAL A 51 24.69 13.77 -3.22
N VAL A 52 24.64 14.82 -4.03
CA VAL A 52 25.82 15.56 -4.46
C VAL A 52 25.73 16.96 -3.86
N ARG A 53 26.53 17.20 -2.81
CA ARG A 53 26.46 18.40 -1.97
C ARG A 53 25.07 18.55 -1.35
N ASN A 54 24.24 19.40 -1.92
CA ASN A 54 22.89 19.75 -1.49
C ASN A 54 21.82 19.39 -2.54
N LEU A 55 22.19 18.60 -3.55
CA LEU A 55 21.29 18.11 -4.59
C LEU A 55 21.01 16.62 -4.40
N ILE A 56 19.74 16.23 -4.53
CA ILE A 56 19.36 14.84 -4.73
C ILE A 56 19.57 14.54 -6.20
N LEU A 57 20.54 13.67 -6.51
CA LEU A 57 20.81 13.18 -7.85
C LEU A 57 20.13 11.84 -8.04
N MET A 58 19.27 11.74 -9.05
CA MET A 58 18.63 10.50 -9.47
C MET A 58 19.21 10.07 -10.81
N GLU A 59 19.96 8.98 -10.82
CA GLU A 59 20.52 8.35 -12.02
C GLU A 59 19.58 7.20 -12.38
N LEU A 60 19.02 7.18 -13.60
CA LEU A 60 18.10 6.13 -14.03
C LEU A 60 18.84 5.09 -14.88
N ASP A 61 18.49 3.82 -14.71
CA ASP A 61 19.00 2.75 -15.55
C ASP A 61 18.50 2.93 -17.00
N GLU A 62 19.25 2.38 -17.97
CA GLU A 62 18.86 2.48 -19.37
C GLU A 62 17.47 1.87 -19.62
N GLY A 63 16.58 2.64 -20.24
CA GLY A 63 15.21 2.22 -20.52
C GLY A 63 14.32 2.10 -19.29
N ALA A 64 14.74 2.59 -18.12
CA ALA A 64 13.97 2.48 -16.88
C ALA A 64 12.63 3.23 -16.90
N LEU A 65 12.49 4.21 -17.80
CA LEU A 65 11.24 4.92 -18.05
C LEU A 65 10.39 4.30 -19.18
N GLY A 66 10.81 3.13 -19.70
CA GLY A 66 10.25 2.53 -20.90
C GLY A 66 10.81 3.16 -22.19
N ARG A 67 10.48 2.55 -23.34
CA ARG A 67 10.73 3.13 -24.67
C ARG A 67 9.73 4.24 -25.03
N GLU A 68 8.62 4.27 -24.31
CA GLU A 68 7.57 5.28 -24.42
C GLU A 68 7.67 6.13 -23.16
N ASN A 69 8.14 7.37 -23.29
CA ASN A 69 8.29 8.30 -22.18
C ASN A 69 6.95 8.40 -21.42
N LEU A 70 6.82 7.72 -20.29
CA LEU A 70 5.66 7.84 -19.38
C LEU A 70 5.52 9.26 -18.81
N PHE A 71 6.60 10.04 -18.90
CA PHE A 71 6.61 11.47 -18.68
C PHE A 71 6.60 12.17 -20.03
N ASP A 72 5.44 12.68 -20.44
CA ASP A 72 5.39 13.60 -21.59
C ASP A 72 6.09 14.91 -21.23
N LEU A 73 7.39 14.97 -21.51
CA LEU A 73 8.20 16.19 -21.40
C LEU A 73 7.76 17.28 -22.39
N GLY A 74 6.81 16.99 -23.28
CA GLY A 74 6.16 17.92 -24.21
C GLY A 74 5.17 18.88 -23.56
N GLN A 75 5.42 19.28 -22.30
CA GLN A 75 4.55 20.17 -21.51
C GLN A 75 3.18 19.56 -21.15
N HIS A 76 3.11 18.28 -20.84
CA HIS A 76 1.92 17.69 -20.22
C HIS A 76 2.25 17.09 -18.84
N SER A 77 1.23 16.94 -18.01
CA SER A 77 1.29 16.45 -16.64
C SER A 77 0.22 15.38 -16.44
N LEU A 78 0.59 14.32 -15.70
CA LEU A 78 -0.36 13.30 -15.29
C LEU A 78 -0.97 13.69 -13.94
N ARG A 79 -2.29 13.96 -13.93
CA ARG A 79 -3.02 14.27 -12.69
C ARG A 79 -3.70 13.02 -12.16
N PHE A 80 -3.33 12.64 -10.93
CA PHE A 80 -3.94 11.53 -10.19
C PHE A 80 -5.00 12.08 -9.25
N THR A 81 -6.26 11.68 -9.45
CA THR A 81 -7.38 12.05 -8.58
C THR A 81 -7.89 10.80 -7.87
N PRO A 82 -7.98 10.78 -6.53
CA PRO A 82 -8.59 9.67 -5.80
C PRO A 82 -10.00 9.37 -6.33
N ALA A 83 -10.28 8.10 -6.56
CA ALA A 83 -11.56 7.57 -7.01
C ALA A 83 -11.97 6.39 -6.13
N ARG A 84 -13.20 5.90 -6.32
CA ARG A 84 -13.79 4.87 -5.46
C ARG A 84 -12.99 3.55 -5.44
N GLU A 85 -12.30 3.23 -6.53
CA GLU A 85 -11.46 2.02 -6.68
C GLU A 85 -10.01 2.35 -7.08
N GLY A 86 -9.44 3.41 -6.50
CA GLY A 86 -8.04 3.77 -6.72
C GLY A 86 -7.87 5.20 -7.23
N TYR A 87 -7.20 5.38 -8.36
CA TYR A 87 -6.92 6.71 -8.90
C TYR A 87 -7.39 6.82 -10.34
N ARG A 88 -8.09 7.92 -10.64
CA ARG A 88 -8.29 8.36 -12.02
C ARG A 88 -7.05 9.13 -12.47
N VAL A 89 -6.51 8.74 -13.61
CA VAL A 89 -5.35 9.40 -14.23
C VAL A 89 -5.81 10.22 -15.42
N GLU A 90 -5.38 11.47 -15.48
CA GLU A 90 -5.61 12.37 -16.61
C GLU A 90 -4.30 12.85 -17.19
N ASN A 91 -4.18 12.89 -18.51
CA ASN A 91 -3.10 13.58 -19.20
C ASN A 91 -3.56 14.99 -19.57
N LEU A 92 -2.99 16.02 -18.93
CA LEU A 92 -3.40 17.42 -19.06
C LEU A 92 -2.21 18.30 -19.42
N PRO A 93 -2.40 19.42 -20.12
CA PRO A 93 -1.34 20.40 -20.33
C PRO A 93 -0.70 20.81 -19.00
N LEU A 94 0.61 21.03 -19.01
CA LEU A 94 1.39 21.46 -17.85
C LEU A 94 0.87 22.84 -17.43
N GLN A 95 0.09 22.85 -16.36
CA GLN A 95 -0.37 24.07 -15.72
C GLN A 95 0.47 24.31 -14.47
N TRP A 96 0.88 25.57 -14.30
CA TRP A 96 1.52 25.98 -13.07
C TRP A 96 0.48 26.09 -11.97
N ASP A 97 0.71 25.41 -10.87
CA ASP A 97 -0.15 25.50 -9.69
C ASP A 97 0.27 26.71 -8.85
N ALA A 98 -0.64 27.69 -8.77
CA ALA A 98 -0.40 28.95 -8.07
C ALA A 98 -0.26 28.78 -6.55
N ASP A 99 -0.74 27.67 -5.99
CA ASP A 99 -0.60 27.37 -4.57
C ASP A 99 0.87 27.12 -4.18
N PHE A 100 1.71 26.78 -5.16
CA PHE A 100 3.15 26.53 -4.98
C PHE A 100 4.03 27.74 -5.36
N GLY A 101 3.44 28.91 -5.58
CA GLY A 101 4.14 30.17 -5.83
C GLY A 101 3.85 30.78 -7.19
N GLN A 102 4.61 31.81 -7.59
CA GLN A 102 4.47 32.42 -8.91
C GLN A 102 5.22 31.63 -9.98
N LYS A 103 4.58 31.47 -11.15
CA LYS A 103 5.22 30.91 -12.33
C LYS A 103 6.40 31.79 -12.74
N ILE A 104 7.58 31.20 -12.80
CA ILE A 104 8.76 31.89 -13.33
C ILE A 104 8.64 31.91 -14.86
N THR A 105 8.54 33.10 -15.44
CA THR A 105 8.44 33.31 -16.89
C THR A 105 9.76 33.73 -17.52
N GLU A 106 10.72 34.16 -16.71
CA GLU A 106 12.03 34.64 -17.13
C GLU A 106 13.06 33.49 -17.09
N PRO A 107 13.98 33.40 -18.06
CA PRO A 107 15.02 32.37 -18.08
C PRO A 107 16.09 32.54 -16.98
N ARG A 108 16.08 33.67 -16.27
CA ARG A 108 16.98 33.97 -15.16
C ARG A 108 16.14 34.41 -13.96
N VAL A 109 16.31 33.72 -12.83
CA VAL A 109 15.69 34.10 -11.56
C VAL A 109 16.77 34.23 -10.50
N ALA A 110 16.67 35.28 -9.68
CA ALA A 110 17.52 35.43 -8.51
C ALA A 110 16.94 34.59 -7.36
N LEU A 111 17.72 33.65 -6.84
CA LEU A 111 17.33 32.89 -5.65
C LEU A 111 17.59 33.74 -4.42
N HIS A 112 16.56 33.94 -3.60
CA HIS A 112 16.66 34.64 -2.32
C HIS A 112 16.57 33.64 -1.17
N LYS A 113 17.24 33.93 -0.05
CA LYS A 113 17.20 33.13 1.19
C LYS A 113 17.74 31.70 1.04
N PHE A 114 18.74 31.51 0.19
CA PHE A 114 19.49 30.26 0.09
C PHE A 114 20.79 30.38 0.91
N SER A 115 21.14 29.37 1.72
CA SER A 115 22.46 29.24 2.36
C SER A 115 23.19 28.01 1.83
N PHE A 116 24.51 28.09 1.69
CA PHE A 116 25.37 27.00 1.22
C PHE A 116 25.98 26.24 2.40
#